data_AF-A0A7N2M218-F1
#
_entry.id   AF-A0A7N2M218-F1
#
_cell.length_a   1.000
_cell.length_b   1.000
_cell.length_c   1.000
_cell.angle_alpha   90.00
_cell.angle_beta   90.00
_cell.angle_gamma   90.00
#
_symmetry.space_group_name_H-M   'P 1'
#
loop_
_entity.id
_entity.type
_entity.pdbx_description
1 polymer ?
#
loop_
_entity_poly.entity_id
_entity_poly.type
_entity_poly.pdbx_seq_one_letter_code
_entity_poly.pdbx_strand_id
1 'polypeptide(L)' 'MSLLRAMSPYHVNIFHADLFLAAQIHAAIKWFNVDMTQFPLLSRLNEAYNEIPAFQDAMPEKQPDTPLASAS' A
#
# COMPACT_ATOMS: atom_id res chain seq x y z
N MET A 1 26.69 5.60 6.29
CA MET A 1 25.42 6.17 6.80
C MET A 1 25.20 7.49 6.09
N SER A 2 25.05 7.41 4.77
CA SER A 2 25.32 8.51 3.84
C SER A 2 24.04 9.27 3.53
N LEU A 3 24.11 10.59 3.67
CA LEU A 3 23.50 11.74 2.96
C LEU A 3 22.24 11.58 2.05
N LEU A 4 21.83 10.38 1.64
CA LEU A 4 20.67 10.08 0.78
C LEU A 4 19.31 10.30 1.45
N ARG A 5 19.26 10.50 2.77
CA ARG A 5 17.99 10.76 3.48
C ARG A 5 17.45 12.19 3.29
N ALA A 6 18.26 13.10 2.74
CA ALA A 6 17.90 14.52 2.60
C ALA A 6 17.15 14.88 1.30
N MET A 7 16.84 13.90 0.42
CA MET A 7 16.22 14.17 -0.89
C MET A 7 14.88 13.42 -1.15
N SER A 8 14.21 12.91 -0.11
CA SER A 8 12.82 12.42 -0.28
C SER A 8 11.86 13.49 0.24
N PRO A 9 11.10 14.19 -0.63
CA PRO A 9 10.36 15.38 -0.22
C PRO A 9 9.23 15.12 0.77
N TYR A 10 8.86 13.86 1.04
CA TYR A 10 7.87 13.53 2.07
C TYR A 10 8.23 12.20 2.74
N HIS A 11 8.93 12.25 3.87
CA HIS A 11 8.93 11.10 4.78
C HIS A 11 7.52 11.00 5.38
N VAL A 12 6.70 10.11 4.82
CA VAL A 12 5.45 9.71 5.46
C VAL A 12 5.80 9.03 6.78
N ASN A 13 5.31 9.60 7.89
CA ASN A 13 5.38 8.97 9.19
C ASN A 13 4.29 7.90 9.25
N ILE A 14 4.71 6.65 9.42
CA ILE A 14 3.81 5.51 9.54
C ILE A 14 3.51 5.22 11.00
N PHE A 15 2.23 5.08 11.31
CA PHE A 15 1.69 4.69 12.60
C PHE A 15 0.94 3.36 12.47
N HIS A 16 0.64 2.72 13.61
CA HIS A 16 -0.07 1.44 13.62
C HIS A 16 -1.42 1.47 12.90
N ALA A 17 -2.11 2.62 12.91
CA ALA A 17 -3.38 2.78 12.18
C ALA A 17 -3.22 2.56 10.66
N ASP A 18 -2.08 2.98 10.09
CA ASP A 18 -1.82 2.89 8.66
C ASP A 18 -1.66 1.43 8.20
N LEU A 19 -1.16 0.55 9.08
CA LEU A 19 -1.06 -0.88 8.80
C LEU A 19 -2.43 -1.51 8.53
N PHE A 20 -3.43 -1.18 9.36
CA PHE A 20 -4.80 -1.64 9.16
C PHE A 20 -5.44 -0.93 7.96
N LEU A 21 -5.20 0.36 7.82
CA LEU A 21 -5.84 1.18 6.78
C LEU A 21 -5.36 0.79 5.38
N ALA A 22 -4.06 0.53 5.18
CA ALA A 22 -3.50 0.11 3.90
C ALA A 22 -4.15 -1.19 3.38
N ALA A 23 -4.29 -2.19 4.26
CA ALA A 23 -4.96 -3.44 3.91
C ALA A 23 -6.44 -3.25 3.54
N GLN A 24 -7.16 -2.42 4.31
CA GLN A 24 -8.57 -2.14 4.05
C GLN A 24 -8.79 -1.37 2.74
N ILE A 25 -7.96 -0.38 2.44
CA ILE A 25 -8.05 0.37 1.17
C ILE A 25 -7.73 -0.56 -0.02
N HIS A 26 -6.70 -1.39 0.09
CA HIS A 26 -6.37 -2.36 -0.96
C HIS A 26 -7.55 -3.29 -1.25
N ALA A 27 -8.17 -3.87 -0.22
CA ALA A 27 -9.34 -4.73 -0.35
C ALA A 27 -10.54 -3.99 -0.96
N ALA A 28 -10.82 -2.77 -0.51
CA ALA A 28 -11.91 -1.94 -1.03
C ALA A 28 -11.77 -1.70 -2.55
N ILE A 29 -10.55 -1.45 -3.03
CA ILE A 29 -10.27 -1.23 -4.46
C ILE A 29 -10.31 -2.55 -5.25
N LYS A 30 -9.60 -3.58 -4.77
CA LYS A 30 -9.33 -4.80 -5.54
C LYS A 30 -10.45 -5.82 -5.53
N TRP A 31 -11.15 -5.96 -4.41
CA TRP A 31 -12.11 -7.05 -4.22
C TRP A 31 -13.57 -6.57 -4.18
N PHE A 32 -13.80 -5.32 -3.76
CA PHE A 32 -15.15 -4.79 -3.57
C PHE A 32 -15.52 -3.67 -4.54
N ASN A 33 -14.59 -3.23 -5.41
CA ASN A 33 -14.82 -2.20 -6.41
C ASN A 33 -15.45 -0.92 -5.84
N VAL A 34 -15.03 -0.51 -4.64
CA VAL A 34 -15.53 0.71 -3.99
C VAL A 34 -15.13 1.93 -4.80
N ASP A 35 -16.07 2.86 -5.00
CA ASP A 35 -15.81 4.14 -5.64
C ASP A 35 -14.97 5.05 -4.71
N MET A 36 -13.66 4.98 -4.88
CA MET A 36 -12.70 5.75 -4.09
C MET A 36 -12.72 7.26 -4.39
N THR A 37 -13.45 7.73 -5.41
CA THR A 37 -13.62 9.17 -5.64
C THR A 37 -14.40 9.84 -4.50
N GLN A 38 -15.22 9.06 -3.77
CA GLN A 38 -15.95 9.51 -2.58
C GLN A 38 -15.05 9.64 -1.34
N PHE A 39 -13.83 9.08 -1.38
CA PHE A 39 -12.91 9.02 -0.24
C PHE A 39 -11.53 9.60 -0.59
N PRO A 40 -11.42 10.89 -0.95
CA PRO A 40 -10.20 11.49 -1.51
C PRO A 40 -8.98 11.41 -0.57
N LEU A 41 -9.20 11.47 0.75
CA LEU A 41 -8.11 11.27 1.73
C LEU A 41 -7.55 9.84 1.67
N LEU A 42 -8.43 8.83 1.61
CA LEU A 42 -8.02 7.44 1.52
C LEU A 42 -7.33 7.14 0.18
N SER A 43 -7.77 7.78 -0.91
CA SER A 43 -7.11 7.69 -2.21
C SER A 43 -5.67 8.24 -2.16
N ARG A 44 -5.48 9.42 -1.56
CA ARG A 44 -4.13 9.99 -1.37
C ARG A 44 -3.26 9.12 -0.45
N LEU A 45 -3.82 8.53 0.60
CA LEU A 45 -3.10 7.60 1.46
C LEU A 45 -2.70 6.33 0.72
N ASN A 46 -3.58 5.79 -0.13
CA ASN A 46 -3.26 4.63 -0.97
C ASN A 46 -2.07 4.93 -1.90
N GLU A 47 -2.05 6.09 -2.55
CA GLU A 47 -0.91 6.54 -3.37
C GLU A 47 0.37 6.60 -2.54
N ALA A 48 0.32 7.24 -1.36
CA ALA A 48 1.46 7.34 -0.46
C ALA A 48 1.96 5.99 0.06
N TYR A 49 1.07 5.06 0.41
CA TYR A 49 1.45 3.72 0.84
C TYR A 49 2.10 2.91 -0.28
N ASN A 50 1.64 3.09 -1.52
CA ASN A 50 2.21 2.42 -2.69
C ASN A 50 3.63 2.91 -3.04
N GLU A 51 4.10 4.02 -2.48
CA GLU A 51 5.49 4.47 -2.62
C GLU A 51 6.44 3.82 -1.61
N ILE A 52 5.91 3.16 -0.57
CA ILE A 52 6.71 2.60 0.52
C ILE A 52 7.01 1.11 0.24
N PRO A 53 8.30 0.71 0.14
CA PRO A 53 8.68 -0.67 -0.16
C PRO A 53 8.09 -1.70 0.80
N ALA A 54 7.99 -1.38 2.09
CA ALA A 54 7.42 -2.29 3.09
C ALA A 54 5.95 -2.67 2.80
N PHE A 55 5.12 -1.75 2.31
CA PHE A 55 3.75 -2.08 1.90
C PHE A 55 3.74 -2.88 0.59
N GLN A 56 4.62 -2.54 -0.36
CA GLN A 56 4.73 -3.30 -1.61
C GLN A 56 5.15 -4.75 -1.36
N ASP A 57 6.04 -5.02 -0.40
CA ASP A 57 6.50 -6.37 -0.06
C ASP A 57 5.47 -7.17 0.75
N ALA A 58 4.57 -6.47 1.45
CA ALA A 58 3.44 -7.06 2.16
C ALA A 58 2.22 -7.34 1.25
N MET A 59 2.31 -7.12 -0.06
CA MET A 59 1.20 -7.38 -0.98
C MET A 59 0.79 -8.86 -0.96
N PRO A 60 -0.52 -9.18 -1.06
CA PRO A 60 -1.02 -10.55 -1.04
C PRO A 60 -0.38 -11.46 -2.09
N GLU A 61 0.08 -10.92 -3.22
CA GLU A 61 0.69 -11.67 -4.33
C GLU A 61 2.18 -12.00 -4.10
N LYS A 62 2.80 -11.43 -3.07
CA LYS A 62 4.21 -11.65 -2.74
C LYS A 62 4.42 -12.55 -1.52
N GLN A 63 3.35 -13.12 -0.98
CA GLN A 63 3.44 -13.95 0.22
C GLN A 63 3.83 -15.39 -0.14
N PRO A 64 4.48 -16.14 0.76
CA PRO A 64 4.90 -17.52 0.47
C PRO A 64 3.74 -18.47 0.16
N ASP A 65 2.53 -18.14 0.63
CA ASP A 65 1.30 -18.91 0.45
C ASP A 65 0.45 -18.42 -0.73
N THR A 66 0.88 -17.40 -1.47
CA THR A 66 0.19 -16.96 -2.68
C THR A 66 0.07 -18.12 -3.67
N PRO A 67 -1.14 -18.47 -4.14
CA PRO A 67 -1.31 -19.49 -5.16
C PRO A 67 -0.53 -19.11 -6.43
N LEU A 68 0.30 -20.03 -6.94
CA LEU A 68 0.89 -19.86 -8.27
C LEU A 68 -0.24 -19.75 -9.28
N ALA A 69 -0.23 -18.69 -10.09
CA ALA A 69 -1.17 -18.55 -11.19
C ALA A 69 -1.14 -19.86 -11.99
N SER A 70 -2.28 -20.56 -12.02
CA SER A 70 -2.41 -21.83 -12.73
C SER A 70 -1.97 -21.60 -14.17
N ALA A 71 -0.81 -22.17 -14.54
CA ALA A 71 -0.30 -22.14 -15.90
C ALA A 71 -1.41 -22.70 -16.80
N SER A 72 -2.04 -21.80 -17.56
CA SER A 72 -3.10 -22.10 -18.53
C SER A 72 -2.50 -22.05 -19.92
#